data_AF-A0A2W1A7G2-F1
#
_entry.id   AF-A0A2W1A7G2-F1
#
_cell.length_a   1.000
_cell.length_b   1.000
_cell.length_c   1.000
_cell.angle_alpha   90.00
_cell.angle_beta   90.00
_cell.angle_gamma   90.00
#
_symmetry.space_group_name_H-M   'P 1'
#
loop_
_entity.id
_entity.type
_entity.pdbx_description
1 polymer ?
#
loop_
_entity_poly.entity_id
_entity_poly.type
_entity_poly.pdbx_seq_one_letter_code
_entity_poly.pdbx_strand_id
1 'polypeptide(L)'
;MTKRISILVLAVVIVVIIVLVVLISTQGIFNLSGGKEKSDDQIISTVLIERRDLRTFEKIDGVLEYGSEVQVLPSSNGVLTHIISEGADVFRGTVLFKYYKSVTDSEILTVNNQFASADSGVAQAKAALELLTFGPTDAQVASADSGVAQAEAALESLISGPTDSQVASANSGVAQAEAALELLTSGPTESQIASADSAVSSAESSLDLLTSSPTESQIASADSAVAQTEAALVNSQALVDTQWVTFRIARQAYCDLSGKLGSSVWTAEVYKSVCPDTEKIMTVTAAEFLLDSMFDETLLITNSNDLLVTYENHKKGVETEVSSTKALESARAQRSALDDAPRIADLNKANKALESARAQRSALDDAPTTADLNKADKALESARAQRLALDDAPTTADLNKA
;
A
#
# COMPACT_ATOMS: atom_id res chain seq x y z
N MET A 1 41.71 -81.64 39.04
CA MET A 1 40.52 -81.19 39.80
C MET A 1 39.30 -82.01 39.35
N THR A 2 39.37 -83.33 39.51
CA THR A 2 38.50 -84.35 38.87
C THR A 2 37.85 -85.28 39.91
N LYS A 3 37.63 -84.81 41.14
CA LYS A 3 37.11 -85.62 42.27
C LYS A 3 35.61 -85.47 42.56
N ARG A 4 34.86 -84.63 41.83
CA ARG A 4 33.40 -84.47 42.02
C ARG A 4 32.51 -85.38 41.16
N ILE A 5 33.09 -86.16 40.23
CA ILE A 5 32.34 -87.08 39.35
C ILE A 5 32.07 -88.45 40.02
N SER A 6 32.82 -88.81 41.07
CA SER A 6 32.78 -90.17 41.64
C SER A 6 31.59 -90.49 42.57
N ILE A 7 30.83 -89.49 43.03
CA ILE A 7 29.71 -89.71 43.98
C ILE A 7 28.38 -89.93 43.24
N LEU A 8 28.20 -89.35 42.04
CA LEU A 8 26.96 -89.49 41.26
C LEU A 8 26.84 -90.85 40.56
N VAL A 9 27.94 -91.52 40.21
CA VAL A 9 27.91 -92.82 39.50
C VAL A 9 27.56 -93.98 40.44
N LEU A 10 27.98 -93.94 41.71
CA LEU A 10 27.73 -95.03 42.65
C LEU A 10 26.25 -95.10 43.08
N ALA A 11 25.56 -93.96 43.18
CA ALA A 11 24.15 -93.90 43.55
C ALA A 11 23.22 -94.53 42.49
N VAL A 12 23.59 -94.47 41.20
CA VAL A 12 22.77 -95.00 40.10
C VAL A 12 22.87 -96.53 40.01
N VAL A 13 24.03 -97.13 40.32
CA VAL A 13 24.24 -98.58 40.23
C VAL A 13 23.46 -99.34 41.32
N ILE A 14 23.28 -98.77 42.50
CA ILE A 14 22.53 -99.40 43.60
C ILE A 14 21.03 -99.49 43.28
N VAL A 15 20.47 -98.49 42.60
CA VAL A 15 19.03 -98.47 42.25
C VAL A 15 18.70 -99.52 41.18
N VAL A 16 19.58 -99.77 40.21
CA VAL A 16 19.34 -100.72 39.11
C VAL A 16 19.31 -102.18 39.60
N ILE A 17 20.15 -102.54 40.57
CA ILE A 17 20.23 -103.92 41.08
C ILE A 17 18.98 -104.29 41.91
N ILE A 18 18.41 -103.33 42.64
CA ILE A 18 17.18 -103.58 43.44
C ILE A 18 15.98 -103.83 42.52
N VAL A 19 15.86 -103.12 41.40
CA VAL A 19 14.77 -103.31 40.43
C VAL A 19 14.86 -104.70 39.76
N LEU A 20 16.06 -105.20 39.52
CA LEU A 20 16.29 -106.51 38.89
C LEU A 20 15.94 -107.70 39.81
N VAL A 21 16.11 -107.57 41.13
CA VAL A 21 15.77 -108.63 42.10
C VAL A 21 14.24 -108.72 42.33
N VAL A 22 13.51 -107.61 42.20
CA VAL A 22 12.04 -107.59 42.30
C VAL A 22 11.39 -108.19 41.05
N LEU A 23 12.00 -108.01 39.87
CA LEU A 23 11.51 -108.60 38.61
C LEU A 23 11.65 -110.13 38.55
N ILE A 24 12.56 -110.73 39.33
CA ILE A 24 12.81 -112.19 39.29
C ILE A 24 11.97 -112.94 40.35
N SER A 25 11.61 -112.31 41.47
CA SER A 25 10.86 -112.97 42.57
C SER A 25 9.34 -113.00 42.38
N THR A 26 8.77 -112.14 41.53
CA THR A 26 7.32 -112.18 41.25
C THR A 26 6.93 -113.13 40.13
N GLN A 27 7.91 -113.69 39.40
CA GLN A 27 7.63 -114.55 38.25
C GLN A 27 7.29 -115.99 38.63
N GLY A 28 7.51 -116.49 39.87
CA GLY A 28 6.94 -117.77 40.34
C GLY A 28 7.13 -118.99 39.42
N ILE A 29 8.13 -118.92 38.53
CA ILE A 29 8.58 -119.99 37.65
C ILE A 29 9.47 -120.87 38.54
N PHE A 30 9.05 -122.12 38.72
CA PHE A 30 9.72 -123.30 39.30
C PHE A 30 9.04 -123.81 40.59
N ASN A 31 8.69 -125.08 40.78
CA ASN A 31 8.59 -126.29 39.95
C ASN A 31 8.14 -127.45 40.89
N LEU A 32 7.97 -128.64 40.30
CA LEU A 32 8.12 -130.00 40.85
C LEU A 32 6.79 -130.66 41.28
N SER A 33 6.25 -131.55 40.44
CA SER A 33 6.72 -132.93 40.20
C SER A 33 6.06 -133.90 41.17
N GLY A 34 5.44 -134.96 40.64
CA GLY A 34 4.92 -136.06 41.44
C GLY A 34 3.80 -136.80 40.74
N GLY A 35 4.16 -137.63 39.76
CA GLY A 35 3.23 -138.52 39.09
C GLY A 35 2.62 -139.54 40.05
N LYS A 36 1.28 -139.56 40.04
CA LYS A 36 0.36 -140.71 40.02
C LYS A 36 0.81 -142.02 40.69
N GLU A 37 0.00 -142.49 41.64
CA GLU A 37 -0.18 -143.92 41.88
C GLU A 37 -1.51 -144.39 41.31
N LYS A 38 -1.42 -145.42 40.47
CA LYS A 38 -2.50 -146.36 40.18
C LYS A 38 -1.85 -147.73 40.35
N SER A 39 -2.36 -148.57 41.24
CA SER A 39 -2.12 -150.02 41.19
C SER A 39 -3.39 -150.65 40.64
N ASP A 40 -3.33 -151.21 39.44
CA ASP A 40 -3.26 -152.67 39.31
C ASP A 40 -3.14 -153.08 37.83
N ASP A 41 -2.27 -154.07 37.63
CA ASP A 41 -2.05 -154.90 36.45
C ASP A 41 -3.38 -155.24 35.72
N GLN A 42 -3.50 -155.31 34.39
CA GLN A 42 -2.52 -155.79 33.40
C GLN A 42 -3.05 -155.53 31.96
N ILE A 43 -2.16 -155.75 30.98
CA ILE A 43 -2.34 -155.84 29.52
C ILE A 43 -2.32 -154.49 28.76
N ILE A 44 -1.14 -154.17 28.24
CA ILE A 44 -0.86 -153.02 27.37
C ILE A 44 -1.30 -153.37 25.95
N SER A 45 -2.41 -152.81 25.48
CA SER A 45 -2.77 -152.73 24.07
C SER A 45 -2.31 -151.38 23.52
N THR A 46 -1.29 -151.38 22.67
CA THR A 46 -0.80 -150.18 21.99
C THR A 46 -1.60 -149.97 20.70
N VAL A 47 -2.28 -148.83 20.57
CA VAL A 47 -3.02 -148.43 19.36
C VAL A 47 -2.34 -147.22 18.73
N LEU A 48 -2.32 -147.24 17.39
CA LEU A 48 -1.75 -146.21 16.53
C LEU A 48 -2.40 -144.83 16.81
N ILE A 49 -1.59 -143.79 16.99
CA ILE A 49 -2.07 -142.42 17.17
C ILE A 49 -2.31 -141.80 15.79
N GLU A 50 -3.56 -141.44 15.48
CA GLU A 50 -3.93 -140.71 14.26
C GLU A 50 -4.20 -139.21 14.54
N ARG A 51 -4.02 -138.39 13.49
CA ARG A 51 -4.15 -136.94 13.56
C ARG A 51 -5.62 -136.54 13.80
N ARG A 52 -5.87 -135.91 14.95
CA ARG A 52 -7.13 -135.29 15.39
C ARG A 52 -7.48 -134.01 14.61
N ASP A 53 -8.77 -133.68 14.60
CA ASP A 53 -9.23 -132.28 14.66
C ASP A 53 -9.37 -131.88 16.15
N LEU A 54 -8.68 -130.80 16.53
CA LEU A 54 -8.53 -130.32 17.91
C LEU A 54 -9.37 -129.07 18.20
N ARG A 55 -10.42 -128.81 17.41
CA ARG A 55 -11.34 -127.71 17.70
C ARG A 55 -12.00 -127.90 19.07
N THR A 56 -11.67 -127.00 19.98
CA THR A 56 -12.33 -126.81 21.27
C THR A 56 -13.45 -125.80 21.11
N PHE A 57 -14.67 -126.22 21.47
CA PHE A 57 -15.79 -125.31 21.62
C PHE A 57 -15.91 -124.95 23.10
N GLU A 58 -15.75 -123.66 23.40
CA GLU A 58 -15.85 -123.10 24.74
C GLU A 58 -17.32 -122.82 25.07
N LYS A 59 -17.76 -123.25 26.25
CA LYS A 59 -19.14 -123.10 26.69
C LYS A 59 -19.30 -121.73 27.34
N ILE A 60 -20.13 -120.86 26.75
CA ILE A 60 -20.45 -119.55 27.30
C ILE A 60 -21.84 -119.63 27.91
N ASP A 61 -21.92 -119.49 29.23
CA ASP A 61 -23.18 -119.31 29.96
C ASP A 61 -23.35 -117.79 30.23
N GLY A 62 -24.53 -117.25 29.98
CA GLY A 62 -24.84 -115.82 30.17
C GLY A 62 -26.35 -115.57 30.33
N VAL A 63 -26.71 -114.45 30.95
CA VAL A 63 -28.11 -114.01 31.12
C VAL A 63 -28.48 -113.08 29.96
N LEU A 64 -29.64 -113.29 29.34
CA LEU A 64 -30.21 -112.37 28.35
C LEU A 64 -30.77 -111.14 29.05
N GLU A 65 -30.21 -109.96 28.79
CA GLU A 65 -30.84 -108.67 29.11
C GLU A 65 -31.67 -108.19 27.90
N TYR A 66 -32.92 -107.80 28.14
CA TYR A 66 -33.73 -107.09 27.15
C TYR A 66 -33.14 -105.67 26.94
N GLY A 67 -33.26 -105.11 25.72
CA GLY A 67 -32.73 -103.79 25.39
C GLY A 67 -33.38 -102.62 26.16
N SER A 68 -32.85 -101.39 25.97
CA SER A 68 -33.23 -100.17 26.69
C SER A 68 -34.73 -99.83 26.64
N GLU A 69 -35.34 -99.59 27.80
CA GLU A 69 -36.71 -99.07 27.93
C GLU A 69 -36.77 -97.56 27.63
N VAL A 70 -37.78 -97.10 26.88
CA VAL A 70 -38.00 -95.67 26.56
C VAL A 70 -39.38 -95.25 27.05
N GLN A 71 -39.44 -94.38 28.07
CA GLN A 71 -40.69 -93.74 28.47
C GLN A 71 -41.08 -92.66 27.45
N VAL A 72 -42.32 -92.69 26.98
CA VAL A 72 -42.88 -91.65 26.11
C VAL A 72 -43.88 -90.83 26.92
N LEU A 73 -43.63 -89.52 27.03
CA LEU A 73 -44.47 -88.58 27.76
C LEU A 73 -45.07 -87.55 26.79
N PRO A 74 -46.32 -87.10 26.99
CA PRO A 74 -46.89 -86.00 26.21
C PRO A 74 -46.16 -84.69 26.49
N SER A 75 -45.85 -83.93 25.44
CA SER A 75 -45.19 -82.61 25.52
C SER A 75 -46.14 -81.47 25.89
N SER A 76 -47.45 -81.69 25.86
CA SER A 76 -48.43 -80.72 26.33
C SER A 76 -49.71 -81.40 26.86
N ASN A 77 -50.46 -80.68 27.70
CA ASN A 77 -51.71 -81.17 28.28
C ASN A 77 -52.83 -81.19 27.24
N GLY A 78 -53.60 -82.26 27.19
CA GLY A 78 -54.75 -82.40 26.30
C GLY A 78 -55.58 -83.65 26.63
N VAL A 79 -56.73 -83.78 25.97
CA VAL A 79 -57.57 -84.98 26.13
C VAL A 79 -57.04 -86.06 25.19
N LEU A 80 -56.63 -87.21 25.75
CA LEU A 80 -56.17 -88.37 25.00
C LEU A 80 -57.33 -88.93 24.17
N THR A 81 -57.24 -88.85 22.85
CA THR A 81 -58.30 -89.30 21.94
C THR A 81 -58.01 -90.66 21.33
N HIS A 82 -56.75 -91.08 21.33
CA HIS A 82 -56.33 -92.37 20.79
C HIS A 82 -55.05 -92.84 21.49
N ILE A 83 -54.98 -94.14 21.82
CA ILE A 83 -53.77 -94.82 22.29
C ILE A 83 -53.66 -96.19 21.60
N ILE A 84 -52.43 -96.59 21.29
CA ILE A 84 -52.12 -97.91 20.71
C ILE A 84 -52.30 -99.05 21.73
N SER A 85 -52.63 -100.26 21.27
CA SER A 85 -52.84 -101.44 22.12
C SER A 85 -51.53 -102.01 22.69
N GLU A 86 -51.58 -102.52 23.93
CA GLU A 86 -50.42 -103.13 24.61
C GLU A 86 -49.96 -104.43 23.92
N GLY A 87 -48.64 -104.61 23.83
CA GLY A 87 -48.00 -105.77 23.19
C GLY A 87 -47.83 -105.67 21.66
N ALA A 88 -48.26 -104.58 21.03
CA ALA A 88 -48.08 -104.35 19.59
C ALA A 88 -46.64 -103.92 19.24
N ASP A 89 -46.10 -104.47 18.16
CA ASP A 89 -44.81 -104.03 17.61
C ASP A 89 -44.89 -102.58 17.09
N VAL A 90 -43.97 -101.72 17.52
CA VAL A 90 -43.92 -100.30 17.14
C VAL A 90 -42.62 -99.95 16.42
N PHE A 91 -42.73 -99.09 15.39
CA PHE A 91 -41.59 -98.55 14.66
C PHE A 91 -41.44 -97.04 14.93
N ARG A 92 -40.26 -96.49 14.64
CA ARG A 92 -40.06 -95.03 14.74
C ARG A 92 -41.04 -94.30 13.81
N GLY A 93 -41.72 -93.30 14.34
CA GLY A 93 -42.75 -92.53 13.64
C GLY A 93 -44.16 -93.09 13.78
N THR A 94 -44.34 -94.27 14.38
CA THR A 94 -45.67 -94.77 14.75
C THR A 94 -46.30 -93.83 15.78
N VAL A 95 -47.54 -93.42 15.52
CA VAL A 95 -48.30 -92.57 16.44
C VAL A 95 -48.73 -93.43 17.63
N LEU A 96 -48.12 -93.17 18.78
CA LEU A 96 -48.43 -93.89 20.02
C LEU A 96 -49.71 -93.37 20.66
N PHE A 97 -49.92 -92.05 20.60
CA PHE A 97 -51.16 -91.42 21.03
C PHE A 97 -51.46 -90.12 20.28
N LYS A 98 -52.74 -89.73 20.27
CA LYS A 98 -53.21 -88.42 19.82
C LYS A 98 -53.94 -87.73 20.98
N TYR A 99 -53.78 -86.42 21.07
CA TYR A 99 -54.58 -85.59 21.98
C TYR A 99 -55.19 -84.39 21.25
N TYR A 100 -56.36 -83.97 21.71
CA TYR A 100 -57.04 -82.77 21.23
C TYR A 100 -56.81 -81.61 22.21
N LYS A 101 -56.56 -80.40 21.67
CA LYS A 101 -56.49 -79.15 22.40
C LYS A 101 -57.40 -78.12 21.72
N SER A 102 -58.36 -77.57 22.45
CA SER A 102 -59.17 -76.47 21.94
C SER A 102 -58.36 -75.17 21.96
N VAL A 103 -58.24 -74.51 20.82
CA VAL A 103 -57.66 -73.16 20.71
C VAL A 103 -58.78 -72.15 20.96
N THR A 104 -58.50 -71.10 21.72
CA THR A 104 -59.49 -70.06 22.05
C THR A 104 -59.54 -68.97 20.97
N ASP A 105 -60.69 -68.33 20.77
CA ASP A 105 -60.85 -67.24 19.77
C ASP A 105 -59.87 -66.08 20.01
N SER A 106 -59.44 -65.88 21.26
CA SER A 106 -58.45 -64.86 21.66
C SER A 106 -57.05 -65.11 21.06
N GLU A 107 -56.64 -66.38 20.97
CA GLU A 107 -55.35 -66.75 20.38
C GLU A 107 -55.33 -66.49 18.86
N ILE A 108 -56.45 -66.73 18.18
CA ILE A 108 -56.61 -66.43 16.74
C ILE A 108 -56.55 -64.93 16.49
N LEU A 109 -57.25 -64.13 17.31
CA LEU A 109 -57.24 -62.67 17.18
C LEU A 109 -55.84 -62.07 17.38
N THR A 110 -55.07 -62.63 18.32
CA THR A 110 -53.69 -62.18 18.61
C THR A 110 -52.77 -62.43 17.41
N VAL A 111 -52.84 -63.62 16.80
CA VAL A 111 -52.03 -63.96 15.62
C VAL A 111 -52.42 -63.09 14.41
N ASN A 112 -53.72 -62.82 14.21
CA ASN A 112 -54.17 -61.94 13.11
C ASN A 112 -53.67 -60.51 13.27
N ASN A 113 -53.68 -59.96 14.49
CA ASN A 113 -53.14 -58.63 14.77
C ASN A 113 -51.61 -58.57 14.54
N GLN A 114 -50.89 -59.64 14.90
CA GLN A 114 -49.45 -59.75 14.62
C GLN A 114 -49.17 -59.81 13.11
N PHE A 115 -49.96 -60.58 12.36
CA PHE A 115 -49.83 -60.66 10.90
C PHE A 115 -50.11 -59.31 10.23
N ALA A 116 -51.20 -58.62 10.63
CA ALA A 116 -51.52 -57.29 10.13
C ALA A 116 -50.43 -56.26 10.45
N SER A 117 -49.81 -56.35 11.62
CA SER A 117 -48.69 -55.48 12.02
C SER A 117 -47.43 -55.76 11.19
N ALA A 118 -47.12 -57.03 10.94
CA ALA A 118 -46.00 -57.44 10.11
C ALA A 118 -46.18 -57.02 8.65
N ASP A 119 -47.38 -57.18 8.09
CA ASP A 119 -47.70 -56.78 6.73
C ASP A 119 -47.58 -55.26 6.53
N SER A 120 -48.07 -54.48 7.49
CA SER A 120 -47.87 -53.02 7.53
C SER A 120 -46.38 -52.64 7.58
N GLY A 121 -45.58 -53.37 8.37
CA GLY A 121 -44.13 -53.18 8.43
C GLY A 121 -43.43 -53.46 7.09
N VAL A 122 -43.84 -54.52 6.39
CA VAL A 122 -43.32 -54.84 5.05
C VAL A 122 -43.74 -53.78 4.02
N ALA A 123 -44.99 -53.30 4.07
CA ALA A 123 -45.48 -52.25 3.19
C ALA A 123 -44.70 -50.94 3.37
N GLN A 124 -44.43 -50.53 4.62
CA GLN A 124 -43.60 -49.36 4.92
C GLN A 124 -42.17 -49.54 4.43
N ALA A 125 -41.57 -50.72 4.62
CA ALA A 125 -40.21 -51.01 4.14
C ALA A 125 -40.11 -50.99 2.61
N LYS A 126 -41.13 -51.50 1.90
CA LYS A 126 -41.20 -51.44 0.43
C LYS A 126 -41.34 -50.01 -0.07
N ALA A 127 -42.22 -49.20 0.53
CA ALA A 127 -42.38 -47.79 0.18
C ALA A 127 -41.09 -46.98 0.45
N ALA A 128 -40.39 -47.27 1.56
CA ALA A 128 -39.10 -46.67 1.85
C ALA A 128 -38.02 -47.06 0.83
N LEU A 129 -37.96 -48.34 0.43
CA LEU A 129 -37.04 -48.81 -0.60
C LEU A 129 -37.34 -48.19 -1.97
N GLU A 130 -38.62 -48.04 -2.32
CA GLU A 130 -39.04 -47.38 -3.56
C GLU A 130 -38.57 -45.91 -3.59
N LEU A 131 -38.77 -45.17 -2.50
CA LEU A 131 -38.24 -43.80 -2.36
C LEU A 131 -36.70 -43.71 -2.46
N LEU A 132 -35.97 -44.74 -2.02
CA LEU A 132 -34.51 -44.82 -2.09
C LEU A 132 -33.98 -45.30 -3.44
N THR A 133 -34.81 -45.94 -4.27
CA THR A 133 -34.41 -46.49 -5.57
C THR A 133 -34.71 -45.55 -6.74
N PHE A 134 -35.46 -44.46 -6.52
CA PHE A 134 -35.53 -43.37 -7.49
C PHE A 134 -34.14 -42.74 -7.64
N GLY A 135 -33.68 -42.66 -8.89
CA GLY A 135 -32.47 -41.91 -9.24
C GLY A 135 -32.63 -40.41 -8.96
N PRO A 136 -31.60 -39.60 -9.24
CA PRO A 136 -31.71 -38.15 -9.11
C PRO A 136 -32.91 -37.65 -9.93
N THR A 137 -33.71 -36.78 -9.32
CA THR A 137 -34.82 -36.13 -9.99
C THR A 137 -34.33 -35.33 -11.19
N ASP A 138 -35.19 -35.09 -12.18
CA ASP A 138 -34.85 -34.26 -13.34
C ASP A 138 -34.32 -32.87 -12.92
N ALA A 139 -34.82 -32.33 -11.80
CA ALA A 139 -34.34 -31.07 -11.23
C ALA A 139 -32.91 -31.18 -10.67
N GLN A 140 -32.54 -32.31 -10.05
CA GLN A 140 -31.18 -32.56 -9.57
C GLN A 140 -30.20 -32.76 -10.73
N VAL A 141 -30.63 -33.46 -11.79
CA VAL A 141 -29.82 -33.63 -13.02
C VAL A 141 -29.64 -32.28 -13.71
N ALA A 142 -30.72 -31.52 -13.94
CA ALA A 142 -30.63 -30.19 -14.55
C ALA A 142 -29.76 -29.21 -13.73
N SER A 143 -29.81 -29.30 -12.39
CA SER A 143 -28.93 -28.51 -11.53
C SER A 143 -27.46 -28.93 -11.65
N ALA A 144 -27.18 -30.23 -11.76
CA ALA A 144 -25.82 -30.72 -11.94
C ALA A 144 -25.27 -30.35 -13.32
N ASP A 145 -26.08 -30.50 -14.38
CA ASP A 145 -25.72 -30.12 -15.75
C ASP A 145 -25.47 -28.61 -15.87
N SER A 146 -26.28 -27.78 -15.21
CA SER A 146 -26.01 -26.34 -15.12
C SER A 146 -24.70 -26.04 -14.39
N GLY A 147 -24.34 -26.83 -13.37
CA GLY A 147 -23.07 -26.70 -12.66
C GLY A 147 -21.88 -27.06 -13.56
N VAL A 148 -21.98 -28.15 -14.32
CA VAL A 148 -20.96 -28.56 -15.30
C VAL A 148 -20.83 -27.52 -16.41
N ALA A 149 -21.93 -27.03 -16.99
CA ALA A 149 -21.89 -26.00 -18.03
C ALA A 149 -21.25 -24.69 -17.53
N GLN A 150 -21.47 -24.31 -16.26
CA GLN A 150 -20.80 -23.17 -15.65
C GLN A 150 -19.30 -23.41 -15.47
N ALA A 151 -18.89 -24.60 -15.04
CA ALA A 151 -17.48 -24.97 -14.88
C ALA A 151 -16.75 -25.05 -16.22
N GLU A 152 -17.38 -25.61 -17.26
CA GLU A 152 -16.85 -25.65 -18.63
C GLU A 152 -16.71 -24.24 -19.21
N ALA A 153 -17.70 -23.37 -19.02
CA ALA A 153 -17.61 -21.97 -19.44
C ALA A 153 -16.52 -21.20 -18.68
N ALA A 154 -16.33 -21.47 -17.38
CA ALA A 154 -15.25 -20.89 -16.59
C ALA A 154 -13.88 -21.38 -17.09
N LEU A 155 -13.73 -22.68 -17.37
CA LEU A 155 -12.52 -23.26 -17.92
C LEU A 155 -12.19 -22.68 -19.30
N GLU A 156 -13.17 -22.61 -20.21
CA GLU A 156 -13.02 -22.00 -21.53
C GLU A 156 -12.55 -20.55 -21.43
N SER A 157 -13.14 -19.78 -20.51
CA SER A 157 -12.73 -18.40 -20.25
C SER A 157 -11.29 -18.30 -19.70
N LEU A 158 -10.80 -19.30 -18.98
CA LEU A 158 -9.42 -19.34 -18.48
C LEU A 158 -8.41 -19.72 -19.59
N ILE A 159 -8.76 -20.67 -20.47
CA ILE A 159 -7.86 -21.16 -21.53
C ILE A 159 -7.84 -20.28 -22.79
N SER A 160 -8.86 -19.43 -22.98
CA SER A 160 -8.96 -18.50 -24.12
C SER A 160 -7.80 -17.49 -24.21
N GLY A 161 -6.95 -17.40 -23.17
CA GLY A 161 -5.85 -16.45 -23.09
C GLY A 161 -6.33 -15.00 -22.92
N PRO A 162 -5.41 -14.03 -22.94
CA PRO A 162 -5.76 -12.62 -22.85
C PRO A 162 -6.52 -12.16 -24.08
N THR A 163 -7.51 -11.30 -23.88
CA THR A 163 -8.21 -10.61 -24.97
C THR A 163 -7.29 -9.63 -25.69
N ASP A 164 -7.55 -9.36 -26.97
CA ASP A 164 -6.83 -8.34 -27.75
C ASP A 164 -6.80 -6.97 -27.04
N SER A 165 -7.87 -6.61 -26.32
CA SER A 165 -7.96 -5.38 -25.54
C SER A 165 -6.98 -5.36 -24.35
N GLN A 166 -6.81 -6.49 -23.65
CA GLN A 166 -5.84 -6.61 -22.55
C GLN A 166 -4.41 -6.51 -23.08
N VAL A 167 -4.10 -7.19 -24.20
CA VAL A 167 -2.78 -7.11 -24.86
C VAL A 167 -2.49 -5.70 -25.36
N ALA A 168 -3.45 -5.05 -26.02
CA ALA A 168 -3.32 -3.68 -26.49
C ALA A 168 -3.10 -2.69 -25.34
N SER A 169 -3.82 -2.86 -24.23
CA SER A 169 -3.66 -2.03 -23.03
C SER A 169 -2.27 -2.20 -22.41
N ALA A 170 -1.78 -3.44 -22.30
CA ALA A 170 -0.45 -3.72 -21.77
C ALA A 170 0.66 -3.17 -22.68
N ASN A 171 0.54 -3.32 -24.00
CA ASN A 171 1.46 -2.73 -24.98
C ASN A 171 1.48 -1.19 -24.90
N SER A 172 0.32 -0.57 -24.72
CA SER A 172 0.23 0.88 -24.48
C SER A 172 0.94 1.28 -23.18
N GLY A 173 0.84 0.47 -22.12
CA GLY A 173 1.56 0.70 -20.87
C GLY A 173 3.08 0.68 -21.05
N VAL A 174 3.59 -0.30 -21.81
CA VAL A 174 5.02 -0.38 -22.16
C VAL A 174 5.45 0.84 -22.97
N ALA A 175 4.72 1.18 -24.04
CA ALA A 175 5.04 2.33 -24.89
C ALA A 175 5.06 3.66 -24.10
N GLN A 176 4.13 3.85 -23.15
CA GLN A 176 4.13 5.02 -22.27
C GLN A 176 5.34 5.06 -21.35
N ALA A 177 5.74 3.92 -20.78
CA ALA A 177 6.92 3.84 -19.93
C ALA A 177 8.22 4.09 -20.72
N GLU A 178 8.32 3.57 -21.95
CA GLU A 178 9.45 3.84 -22.86
C GLU A 178 9.53 5.32 -23.24
N ALA A 179 8.40 5.93 -23.62
CA ALA A 179 8.35 7.36 -23.93
C ALA A 179 8.71 8.24 -22.72
N ALA A 180 8.32 7.84 -21.50
CA ALA A 180 8.68 8.56 -20.29
C ALA A 180 10.19 8.48 -20.00
N LEU A 181 10.82 7.32 -20.23
CA LEU A 181 12.26 7.14 -20.08
C LEU A 181 13.04 7.91 -21.17
N GLU A 182 12.55 7.89 -22.41
CA GLU A 182 13.11 8.66 -23.52
C GLU A 182 13.05 10.16 -23.22
N LEU A 183 11.89 10.68 -22.77
CA LEU A 183 11.73 12.08 -22.39
C LEU A 183 12.72 12.48 -21.28
N LEU A 184 12.93 11.61 -20.31
CA LEU A 184 13.88 11.85 -19.22
C LEU A 184 15.32 11.90 -19.74
N THR A 185 15.69 11.04 -20.69
CA THR A 185 17.07 10.88 -21.18
C THR A 185 17.42 11.80 -22.35
N SER A 186 16.44 12.38 -23.04
CA SER A 186 16.62 13.26 -24.20
C SER A 186 17.32 14.59 -23.88
N GLY A 187 17.49 14.92 -22.60
CA GLY A 187 18.07 16.19 -22.16
C GLY A 187 17.21 17.41 -22.54
N PRO A 188 17.68 18.64 -22.27
CA PRO A 188 17.00 19.85 -22.68
C PRO A 188 17.01 20.02 -24.20
N THR A 189 15.92 20.53 -24.75
CA THR A 189 15.83 20.91 -26.16
C THR A 189 16.73 22.12 -26.48
N GLU A 190 17.16 22.25 -27.74
CA GLU A 190 17.91 23.43 -28.20
C GLU A 190 17.17 24.75 -27.89
N SER A 191 15.83 24.75 -27.99
CA SER A 191 15.02 25.93 -27.65
C SER A 191 15.08 26.29 -26.16
N GLN A 192 15.15 25.31 -25.27
CA GLN A 192 15.29 25.54 -23.83
C GLN A 192 16.68 26.11 -23.50
N ILE A 193 17.73 25.54 -24.10
CA ILE A 193 19.10 26.04 -23.97
C ILE A 193 19.19 27.48 -24.48
N ALA A 194 18.73 27.75 -25.69
CA ALA A 194 18.77 29.08 -26.30
C ALA A 194 18.00 30.14 -25.49
N SER A 195 16.87 29.74 -24.89
CA SER A 195 16.09 30.62 -24.01
C SER A 195 16.85 30.95 -22.72
N ALA A 196 17.48 29.95 -22.09
CA ALA A 196 18.28 30.15 -20.89
C ALA A 196 19.55 30.97 -21.17
N ASP A 197 20.24 30.74 -22.29
CA ASP A 197 21.39 31.53 -22.74
C ASP A 197 20.99 32.99 -22.98
N SER A 198 19.83 33.23 -23.60
CA SER A 198 19.29 34.57 -23.80
C SER A 198 18.98 35.28 -22.48
N ALA A 199 18.49 34.55 -21.48
CA ALA A 199 18.24 35.09 -20.14
C ALA A 199 19.53 35.49 -19.43
N VAL A 200 20.58 34.66 -19.52
CA VAL A 200 21.93 34.99 -18.99
C VAL A 200 22.47 36.23 -19.69
N SER A 201 22.46 36.25 -21.03
CA SER A 201 22.95 37.40 -21.81
C SER A 201 22.21 38.70 -21.46
N SER A 202 20.88 38.63 -21.30
CA SER A 202 20.07 39.80 -20.90
C SER A 202 20.42 40.30 -19.49
N ALA A 203 20.67 39.38 -18.55
CA ALA A 203 21.09 39.73 -17.20
C ALA A 203 22.50 40.34 -17.16
N GLU A 204 23.42 39.82 -17.99
CA GLU A 204 24.77 40.38 -18.16
C GLU A 204 24.72 41.78 -18.76
N SER A 205 23.94 42.02 -19.82
CA SER A 205 23.74 43.36 -20.38
C SER A 205 23.11 44.34 -19.37
N SER A 206 22.19 43.87 -18.54
CA SER A 206 21.57 44.70 -17.50
C SER A 206 22.57 45.09 -16.41
N LEU A 207 23.45 44.18 -16.02
CA LEU A 207 24.54 44.45 -15.09
C LEU A 207 25.55 45.41 -15.70
N ASP A 208 25.96 45.18 -16.96
CA ASP A 208 26.90 46.01 -17.70
C ASP A 208 26.39 47.46 -17.83
N LEU A 209 25.11 47.65 -18.15
CA LEU A 209 24.48 48.97 -18.21
C LEU A 209 24.53 49.69 -16.85
N LEU A 210 24.36 48.95 -15.75
CA LEU A 210 24.45 49.52 -14.41
C LEU A 210 25.89 49.86 -14.04
N THR A 211 26.87 49.03 -14.41
CA THR A 211 28.28 49.25 -14.05
C THR A 211 29.02 50.17 -15.02
N SER A 212 28.44 50.44 -16.18
CA SER A 212 28.99 51.37 -17.16
C SER A 212 29.12 52.76 -16.54
N SER A 213 30.34 53.29 -16.57
CA SER A 213 30.59 54.67 -16.20
C SER A 213 29.87 55.61 -17.18
N PRO A 214 29.49 56.83 -16.75
CA PRO A 214 28.95 57.82 -17.66
C PRO A 214 29.86 58.02 -18.86
N THR A 215 29.26 58.18 -20.03
CA THR A 215 30.01 58.47 -21.26
C THR A 215 30.67 59.85 -21.16
N GLU A 216 31.80 60.03 -21.84
CA GLU A 216 32.45 61.35 -21.95
C GLU A 216 31.48 62.43 -22.46
N SER A 217 30.56 62.08 -23.36
CA SER A 217 29.52 62.99 -23.86
C SER A 217 28.52 63.42 -22.79
N GLN A 218 28.13 62.53 -21.87
CA GLN A 218 27.24 62.87 -20.76
C GLN A 218 27.92 63.80 -19.76
N ILE A 219 29.18 63.51 -19.43
CA ILE A 219 30.01 64.36 -18.56
C ILE A 219 30.18 65.75 -19.18
N ALA A 220 30.61 65.83 -20.44
CA ALA A 220 30.80 67.10 -21.13
C ALA A 220 29.52 67.93 -21.23
N SER A 221 28.36 67.28 -21.42
CA SER A 221 27.06 67.96 -21.45
C SER A 221 26.68 68.53 -20.08
N ALA A 222 26.90 67.77 -19.01
CA ALA A 222 26.64 68.23 -17.64
C ALA A 222 27.62 69.36 -17.23
N ASP A 223 28.91 69.25 -17.58
CA ASP A 223 29.90 70.31 -17.36
C ASP A 223 29.52 71.60 -18.10
N SER A 224 29.06 71.48 -19.35
CA SER A 224 28.55 72.63 -20.12
C SER A 224 27.31 73.26 -19.46
N ALA A 225 26.41 72.47 -18.87
CA ALA A 225 25.24 73.01 -18.17
C ALA A 225 25.63 73.77 -16.89
N VAL A 226 26.62 73.26 -16.14
CA VAL A 226 27.21 73.98 -14.99
C VAL A 226 27.83 75.30 -15.47
N ALA A 227 28.67 75.27 -16.49
CA ALA A 227 29.30 76.49 -17.02
C ALA A 227 28.27 77.55 -17.50
N GLN A 228 27.19 77.12 -18.15
CA GLN A 228 26.11 78.02 -18.59
C GLN A 228 25.35 78.64 -17.42
N THR A 229 25.05 77.86 -16.38
CA THR A 229 24.34 78.35 -15.18
C THR A 229 25.23 79.24 -14.31
N GLU A 230 26.53 78.99 -14.25
CA GLU A 230 27.51 79.90 -13.62
C GLU A 230 27.56 81.25 -14.34
N ALA A 231 27.64 81.24 -15.67
CA ALA A 231 27.60 82.47 -16.46
C ALA A 231 26.27 83.22 -16.28
N ALA A 232 25.14 82.51 -16.20
CA ALA A 232 23.83 83.11 -15.94
C ALA A 232 23.76 83.75 -14.54
N LEU A 233 24.33 83.10 -13.51
CA LEU A 233 24.41 83.66 -12.16
C LEU A 233 25.23 84.96 -12.14
N VAL A 234 26.43 84.95 -12.74
CA VAL A 234 27.29 86.15 -12.83
C VAL A 234 26.56 87.29 -13.55
N ASN A 235 25.87 87.00 -14.66
CA ASN A 235 25.10 88.01 -15.39
C ASN A 235 23.93 88.55 -14.56
N SER A 236 23.23 87.69 -13.81
CA SER A 236 22.15 88.13 -12.92
C SER A 236 22.66 89.00 -11.78
N GLN A 237 23.81 88.67 -11.18
CA GLN A 237 24.45 89.46 -10.13
C GLN A 237 24.83 90.86 -10.63
N ALA A 238 25.48 90.94 -11.80
CA ALA A 238 25.83 92.22 -12.42
C ALA A 238 24.59 93.07 -12.73
N LEU A 239 23.47 92.44 -13.09
CA LEU A 239 22.19 93.11 -13.30
C LEU A 239 21.61 93.66 -11.99
N VAL A 240 21.62 92.86 -10.90
CA VAL A 240 21.18 93.31 -9.56
C VAL A 240 22.01 94.52 -9.12
N ASP A 241 23.34 94.46 -9.24
CA ASP A 241 24.24 95.55 -8.87
C ASP A 241 23.91 96.84 -9.65
N THR A 242 23.68 96.71 -10.96
CA THR A 242 23.32 97.85 -11.83
C THR A 242 21.97 98.46 -11.45
N GLN A 243 20.97 97.61 -11.18
CA GLN A 243 19.64 98.04 -10.77
C GLN A 243 19.66 98.68 -9.38
N TRP A 244 20.49 98.17 -8.47
CA TRP A 244 20.69 98.72 -7.14
C TRP A 244 21.22 100.16 -7.18
N VAL A 245 22.25 100.39 -7.99
CA VAL A 245 22.80 101.74 -8.20
C VAL A 245 21.75 102.67 -8.79
N THR A 246 20.99 102.22 -9.78
CA THR A 246 19.95 103.03 -10.44
C THR A 246 18.81 103.38 -9.47
N PHE A 247 18.36 102.41 -8.67
CA PHE A 247 17.38 102.62 -7.62
C PHE A 247 17.84 103.67 -6.61
N ARG A 248 19.11 103.60 -6.16
CA ARG A 248 19.66 104.59 -5.23
C ARG A 248 19.71 106.00 -5.82
N ILE A 249 20.07 106.14 -7.10
CA ILE A 249 20.08 107.43 -7.80
C ILE A 249 18.66 108.01 -7.87
N ALA A 250 17.67 107.20 -8.27
CA ALA A 250 16.27 107.62 -8.33
C ALA A 250 15.73 108.01 -6.95
N ARG A 251 16.08 107.25 -5.91
CA ARG A 251 15.70 107.54 -4.51
C ARG A 251 16.30 108.85 -4.03
N GLN A 252 17.58 109.09 -4.30
CA GLN A 252 18.26 110.33 -3.96
C GLN A 252 17.60 111.52 -4.67
N ALA A 253 17.33 111.41 -5.97
CA ALA A 253 16.67 112.47 -6.74
C ALA A 253 15.27 112.80 -6.22
N TYR A 254 14.49 111.76 -5.87
CA TYR A 254 13.17 111.93 -5.24
C TYR A 254 13.29 112.67 -3.89
N CYS A 255 14.22 112.27 -3.03
CA CYS A 255 14.39 112.88 -1.71
C CYS A 255 14.94 114.31 -1.75
N ASP A 256 15.86 114.60 -2.66
CA ASP A 256 16.38 115.96 -2.87
C ASP A 256 15.28 116.93 -3.35
N LEU A 257 14.40 116.46 -4.25
CA LEU A 257 13.28 117.27 -4.74
C LEU A 257 12.20 117.41 -3.67
N SER A 258 11.85 116.32 -2.99
CA SER A 258 10.88 116.32 -1.89
C SER A 258 11.31 117.24 -0.74
N GLY A 259 12.60 117.26 -0.39
CA GLY A 259 13.15 118.15 0.63
C GLY A 259 13.05 119.64 0.26
N LYS A 260 13.20 119.98 -1.02
CA LYS A 260 13.08 121.37 -1.52
C LYS A 260 11.64 121.89 -1.51
N LEU A 261 10.66 121.00 -1.68
CA LEU A 261 9.24 121.35 -1.75
C LEU A 261 8.60 121.53 -0.35
N GLY A 262 9.25 121.03 0.71
CA GLY A 262 8.82 121.24 2.09
C GLY A 262 7.58 120.43 2.51
N SER A 263 7.08 120.68 3.73
CA SER A 263 5.98 119.92 4.35
C SER A 263 4.59 120.19 3.76
N SER A 264 4.47 121.08 2.76
CA SER A 264 3.19 121.39 2.10
C SER A 264 2.82 120.38 1.01
N VAL A 265 3.74 119.48 0.66
CA VAL A 265 3.60 118.55 -0.48
C VAL A 265 3.54 117.08 -0.01
N TRP A 266 3.84 116.75 1.24
CA TRP A 266 3.76 115.35 1.72
C TRP A 266 3.29 115.24 3.17
N THR A 267 2.70 114.10 3.50
CA THR A 267 2.57 113.66 4.89
C THR A 267 3.97 113.32 5.43
N ALA A 268 4.24 113.66 6.70
CA ALA A 268 5.53 113.37 7.32
C ALA A 268 5.85 111.87 7.31
N GLU A 269 4.82 111.03 7.21
CA GLU A 269 4.85 109.57 7.14
C GLU A 269 5.47 109.03 5.84
N VAL A 270 5.08 109.55 4.66
CA VAL A 270 5.62 109.11 3.37
C VAL A 270 7.09 109.49 3.26
N TYR A 271 7.42 110.75 3.60
CA TYR A 271 8.80 111.24 3.58
C TYR A 271 9.71 110.43 4.52
N LYS A 272 9.27 110.14 5.75
CA LYS A 272 10.06 109.32 6.70
C LYS A 272 10.23 107.88 6.24
N SER A 273 9.31 107.35 5.44
CA SER A 273 9.35 105.97 4.95
C SER A 273 10.25 105.82 3.72
N VAL A 274 10.29 106.83 2.85
CA VAL A 274 11.06 106.82 1.60
C VAL A 274 12.45 107.47 1.76
N CYS A 275 12.56 108.57 2.51
CA CYS A 275 13.71 109.48 2.48
C CYS A 275 14.76 109.48 3.60
N PRO A 276 14.91 108.46 4.46
CA PRO A 276 16.23 108.15 4.96
C PRO A 276 17.01 107.45 3.84
N ASP A 277 17.87 108.17 3.11
CA ASP A 277 18.86 107.52 2.24
C ASP A 277 19.74 106.64 3.12
N THR A 278 19.50 105.35 3.01
CA THR A 278 20.16 104.31 3.77
C THR A 278 20.66 103.33 2.74
N GLU A 279 21.77 102.64 3.03
CA GLU A 279 22.30 101.55 2.19
C GLU A 279 21.34 100.34 2.10
N LYS A 280 20.08 100.49 2.54
CA LYS A 280 19.05 99.46 2.59
C LYS A 280 17.97 99.75 1.54
N ILE A 281 17.45 98.68 0.95
CA ILE A 281 16.32 98.74 0.02
C ILE A 281 15.09 99.34 0.71
N MET A 282 14.27 100.06 -0.07
CA MET A 282 12.98 100.55 0.38
C MET A 282 12.05 99.37 0.73
N THR A 283 11.25 99.52 1.79
CA THR A 283 10.29 98.49 2.17
C THR A 283 9.11 98.46 1.20
N VAL A 284 8.44 97.30 1.09
CA VAL A 284 7.21 97.18 0.29
C VAL A 284 6.17 98.21 0.71
N THR A 285 6.01 98.41 2.02
CA THR A 285 5.11 99.42 2.58
C THR A 285 5.47 100.84 2.14
N ALA A 286 6.76 101.18 2.05
CA ALA A 286 7.18 102.49 1.56
C ALA A 286 6.94 102.64 0.04
N ALA A 287 7.06 101.56 -0.73
CA ALA A 287 6.67 101.55 -2.15
C ALA A 287 5.14 101.73 -2.32
N GLU A 288 4.33 101.07 -1.50
CA GLU A 288 2.86 101.20 -1.50
C GLU A 288 2.43 102.62 -1.15
N PHE A 289 3.02 103.22 -0.09
CA PHE A 289 2.76 104.61 0.26
C PHE A 289 3.17 105.58 -0.85
N LEU A 290 4.31 105.34 -1.51
CA LEU A 290 4.75 106.16 -2.62
C LEU A 290 3.78 106.07 -3.81
N LEU A 291 3.25 104.88 -4.11
CA LEU A 291 2.27 104.67 -5.18
C LEU A 291 0.93 105.35 -4.88
N ASP A 292 0.44 105.26 -3.65
CA ASP A 292 -0.84 105.86 -3.21
C ASP A 292 -0.78 107.39 -3.26
N SER A 293 0.29 107.97 -2.73
CA SER A 293 0.47 109.43 -2.66
C SER A 293 0.96 110.07 -3.97
N MET A 294 1.34 109.28 -4.99
CA MET A 294 1.89 109.81 -6.25
C MET A 294 0.91 110.71 -7.00
N PHE A 295 -0.40 110.45 -6.91
CA PHE A 295 -1.42 111.17 -7.68
C PHE A 295 -1.90 112.46 -7.01
N ASP A 296 -1.56 112.65 -5.73
CA ASP A 296 -1.91 113.86 -5.00
C ASP A 296 -1.00 115.04 -5.39
N GLU A 297 0.22 114.76 -5.89
CA GLU A 297 1.25 115.77 -6.11
C GLU A 297 1.88 115.71 -7.51
N THR A 298 1.34 116.53 -8.41
CA THR A 298 1.75 116.58 -9.82
C THR A 298 3.23 116.89 -10.05
N LEU A 299 3.89 117.59 -9.11
CA LEU A 299 5.30 117.98 -9.21
C LEU A 299 6.27 116.81 -8.98
N LEU A 300 5.81 115.71 -8.41
CA LEU A 300 6.66 114.58 -8.03
C LEU A 300 6.32 113.28 -8.75
N ILE A 301 5.21 113.23 -9.48
CA ILE A 301 4.78 112.05 -10.28
C ILE A 301 5.93 111.41 -11.04
N THR A 302 6.76 112.22 -11.71
CA THR A 302 7.86 111.69 -12.54
C THR A 302 8.92 110.98 -11.69
N ASN A 303 9.37 111.60 -10.59
CA ASN A 303 10.38 111.02 -9.70
C ASN A 303 9.81 109.85 -8.88
N SER A 304 8.55 109.91 -8.47
CA SER A 304 7.84 108.81 -7.80
C SER A 304 7.76 107.60 -8.70
N ASN A 305 7.35 107.78 -9.96
CA ASN A 305 7.25 106.69 -10.93
C ASN A 305 8.63 106.10 -11.26
N ASP A 306 9.64 106.94 -11.46
CA ASP A 306 11.03 106.48 -11.69
C ASP A 306 11.58 105.67 -10.50
N LEU A 307 11.34 106.13 -9.28
CA LEU A 307 11.72 105.42 -8.06
C LEU A 307 10.99 104.07 -7.92
N LEU A 308 9.68 104.02 -8.20
CA LEU A 308 8.91 102.77 -8.17
C LEU A 308 9.38 101.77 -9.24
N VAL A 309 9.62 102.24 -10.46
CA VAL A 309 10.11 101.40 -11.56
C VAL A 309 11.48 100.82 -11.24
N THR A 310 12.40 101.65 -10.75
CA THR A 310 13.75 101.20 -10.39
C THR A 310 13.75 100.27 -9.18
N TYR A 311 12.86 100.49 -8.21
CA TYR A 311 12.61 99.57 -7.09
C TYR A 311 12.13 98.19 -7.55
N GLU A 312 11.08 98.14 -8.39
CA GLU A 312 10.54 96.88 -8.90
C GLU A 312 11.53 96.15 -9.80
N ASN A 313 12.33 96.88 -10.59
CA ASN A 313 13.37 96.29 -11.40
C ASN A 313 14.42 95.60 -10.51
N HIS A 314 14.97 96.30 -9.51
CA HIS A 314 15.93 95.74 -8.57
C HIS A 314 15.38 94.51 -7.84
N LYS A 315 14.13 94.57 -7.35
CA LYS A 315 13.47 93.43 -6.71
C LYS A 315 13.39 92.21 -7.64
N LYS A 316 12.96 92.39 -8.88
CA LYS A 316 12.94 91.32 -9.90
C LYS A 316 14.34 90.81 -10.22
N GLY A 317 15.35 91.67 -10.20
CA GLY A 317 16.75 91.28 -10.32
C GLY A 317 17.16 90.29 -9.23
N VAL A 318 16.87 90.62 -7.96
CA VAL A 318 17.14 89.75 -6.81
C VAL A 318 16.41 88.40 -6.92
N GLU A 319 15.13 88.41 -7.32
CA GLU A 319 14.38 87.17 -7.58
C GLU A 319 15.02 86.32 -8.69
N THR A 320 15.55 86.97 -9.74
CA THR A 320 16.26 86.31 -10.82
C THR A 320 17.57 85.71 -10.33
N GLU A 321 18.36 86.42 -9.53
CA GLU A 321 19.59 85.90 -8.92
C GLU A 321 19.33 84.65 -8.06
N VAL A 322 18.27 84.67 -7.25
CA VAL A 322 17.85 83.50 -6.46
C VAL A 322 17.50 82.33 -7.38
N SER A 323 16.81 82.57 -8.50
CA SER A 323 16.48 81.53 -9.47
C SER A 323 17.73 80.97 -10.19
N SER A 324 18.69 81.82 -10.57
CA SER A 324 19.97 81.42 -11.16
C SER A 324 20.81 80.59 -10.19
N THR A 325 20.79 80.94 -8.90
CA THR A 325 21.48 80.18 -7.85
C THR A 325 20.91 78.77 -7.73
N LYS A 326 19.59 78.62 -7.68
CA LYS A 326 18.93 77.31 -7.66
C LYS A 326 19.21 76.50 -8.93
N ALA A 327 19.26 77.16 -10.09
CA ALA A 327 19.60 76.50 -11.34
C ALA A 327 21.04 75.95 -11.32
N LEU A 328 21.99 76.72 -10.77
CA LEU A 328 23.38 76.28 -10.59
C LEU A 328 23.49 75.11 -9.60
N GLU A 329 22.80 75.18 -8.46
CA GLU A 329 22.73 74.10 -7.48
C GLU A 329 22.21 72.81 -8.13
N SER A 330 21.13 72.91 -8.92
CA SER A 330 20.56 71.77 -9.64
C SER A 330 21.52 71.21 -10.70
N ALA A 331 22.21 72.07 -11.46
CA ALA A 331 23.17 71.63 -12.47
C ALA A 331 24.37 70.91 -11.83
N ARG A 332 24.88 71.42 -10.71
CA ARG A 332 25.95 70.78 -9.93
C ARG A 332 25.52 69.44 -9.35
N ALA A 333 24.29 69.34 -8.83
CA ALA A 333 23.73 68.09 -8.34
C ALA A 333 23.62 67.05 -9.46
N GLN A 334 23.15 67.43 -10.65
CA GLN A 334 23.08 66.54 -11.81
C GLN A 334 24.47 66.07 -12.25
N ARG A 335 25.49 66.95 -12.23
CA ARG A 335 26.87 66.58 -12.55
C ARG A 335 27.47 65.61 -11.53
N SER A 336 27.25 65.86 -10.24
CA SER A 336 27.71 64.98 -9.15
C SER A 336 27.02 63.62 -9.19
N ALA A 337 25.74 63.56 -9.55
CA ALA A 337 24.99 62.31 -9.66
C ALA A 337 25.52 61.38 -10.77
N LEU A 338 26.27 61.91 -11.74
CA LEU A 338 26.98 61.09 -12.74
C LEU A 338 28.23 60.42 -12.13
N ASP A 339 28.88 61.05 -11.15
CA ASP A 339 30.06 60.48 -10.48
C ASP A 339 29.67 59.47 -9.39
N ASP A 340 28.42 59.50 -8.93
CA ASP A 340 27.90 58.56 -7.95
C ASP A 340 27.88 57.14 -8.51
N ALA A 341 28.49 56.22 -7.78
CA ALA A 341 28.42 54.81 -8.12
C ALA A 341 26.95 54.32 -8.13
N PRO A 342 26.62 53.31 -8.95
CA PRO A 342 25.29 52.71 -8.98
C PRO A 342 24.86 52.30 -7.57
N ARG A 343 23.58 52.49 -7.24
CA ARG A 343 23.09 52.14 -5.91
C ARG A 343 23.36 50.68 -5.62
N ILE A 344 23.94 50.39 -4.45
CA ILE A 344 24.28 49.02 -4.02
C ILE A 344 23.06 48.08 -4.10
N ALA A 345 21.85 48.58 -3.83
CA ALA A 345 20.62 47.81 -3.95
C ALA A 345 20.33 47.36 -5.40
N ASP A 346 20.54 48.24 -6.38
CA ASP A 346 20.31 47.96 -7.80
C ASP A 346 21.37 46.97 -8.31
N LEU A 347 22.63 47.14 -7.92
CA LEU A 347 23.73 46.21 -8.22
C LEU A 347 23.48 44.81 -7.62
N ASN A 348 23.07 44.75 -6.35
CA ASN A 348 22.73 43.48 -5.69
C ASN A 348 21.55 42.77 -6.36
N LYS A 349 20.54 43.53 -6.82
CA LYS A 349 19.40 42.97 -7.55
C LYS A 349 19.83 42.41 -8.91
N ALA A 350 20.66 43.14 -9.67
CA ALA A 350 21.18 42.67 -10.96
C ALA A 350 22.07 41.43 -10.80
N ASN A 351 22.96 41.41 -9.80
CA ASN A 351 23.79 40.24 -9.48
C ASN A 351 22.97 39.01 -9.12
N LYS A 352 21.91 39.16 -8.30
CA LYS A 352 21.00 38.05 -7.99
C LYS A 352 20.24 37.55 -9.21
N ALA A 353 19.83 38.44 -10.10
CA ALA A 353 19.17 38.05 -11.35
C ALA A 353 20.12 37.26 -12.26
N LEU A 354 21.37 37.70 -12.38
CA LEU A 354 22.41 36.98 -13.12
C LEU A 354 22.73 35.61 -12.50
N GLU A 355 22.86 35.55 -11.17
CA GLU A 355 23.07 34.29 -10.44
C GLU A 355 21.91 33.31 -10.68
N SER A 356 20.67 33.78 -10.60
CA SER A 356 19.48 32.97 -10.87
C SER A 356 19.43 32.49 -12.32
N ALA A 357 19.76 33.34 -13.30
CA ALA A 357 19.78 32.96 -14.71
C ALA A 357 20.85 31.91 -15.00
N ARG A 358 22.05 32.07 -14.43
CA ARG A 358 23.14 31.09 -14.54
C ARG A 358 22.78 29.76 -13.88
N ALA A 359 22.14 29.79 -12.72
CA ALA A 359 21.68 28.58 -12.04
C ALA A 359 20.63 27.83 -12.88
N GLN A 360 19.68 28.54 -13.49
CA GLN A 360 18.71 27.93 -14.41
C GLN A 360 19.37 27.31 -15.63
N ARG A 361 20.36 27.99 -16.22
CA ARG A 361 21.11 27.46 -17.37
C ARG A 361 21.91 26.21 -16.99
N SER A 362 22.59 26.24 -15.84
CA SER A 362 23.35 25.11 -15.31
C SER A 362 22.46 23.91 -15.00
N ALA A 363 21.26 24.14 -14.46
CA ALA A 363 20.31 23.07 -14.14
C ALA A 363 19.80 22.34 -15.39
N LEU A 364 19.90 22.94 -16.58
CA LEU A 364 19.60 22.25 -17.84
C LEU A 364 20.73 21.30 -18.27
N ASP A 365 21.97 21.54 -17.85
CA ASP A 365 23.11 20.66 -18.13
C ASP A 365 23.18 19.47 -17.16
N ASP A 366 22.45 19.55 -16.04
CA ASP A 366 22.37 18.46 -15.07
C ASP A 366 21.59 17.28 -15.66
N ALA A 367 22.26 16.14 -15.78
CA ALA A 367 21.62 14.90 -16.17
C ALA A 367 20.51 14.52 -15.15
N PRO A 368 19.47 13.79 -15.60
CA PRO A 368 18.46 13.24 -14.70
C PRO A 368 19.09 12.50 -13.53
N THR A 369 18.51 12.61 -12.34
CA THR A 369 19.07 11.96 -11.17
C THR A 369 19.01 10.44 -11.34
N THR A 370 19.95 9.71 -10.74
CA THR A 370 19.92 8.25 -10.70
C THR A 370 18.64 7.71 -10.05
N ALA A 371 18.01 8.46 -9.14
CA ALA A 371 16.72 8.09 -8.55
C ALA A 371 15.57 8.16 -9.57
N ASP A 372 15.54 9.20 -10.41
CA ASP A 372 14.52 9.38 -11.44
C ASP A 372 14.66 8.31 -12.54
N LEU A 373 15.89 8.05 -12.99
CA LEU A 373 16.19 6.97 -13.94
C LEU A 373 15.79 5.60 -13.38
N ASN A 374 16.21 5.27 -12.16
CA ASN A 374 15.84 4.00 -11.51
C ASN A 374 14.33 3.84 -11.35
N LYS A 375 13.58 4.93 -11.12
CA LYS A 375 12.13 4.90 -11.01
C LYS A 375 11.48 4.64 -12.38
N ALA A 376 11.96 5.30 -13.43
CA ALA A 376 11.49 5.09 -14.80
C ALA A 376 11.79 3.65 -15.28
N ASP A 377 13.01 3.16 -15.02
CA ASP A 377 13.42 1.79 -15.35
C ASP A 377 12.55 0.74 -14.63
N LYS A 378 12.28 0.92 -13.33
CA LYS A 378 11.36 0.03 -12.59
C LYS A 378 9.94 0.06 -13.12
N ALA A 379 9.44 1.22 -13.55
CA ALA A 379 8.12 1.34 -14.15
C ALA A 379 8.08 0.60 -15.50
N LEU A 380 9.13 0.73 -16.31
CA LEU A 380 9.28 0.00 -17.57
C LEU A 380 9.39 -1.52 -17.34
N GLU A 381 10.18 -1.96 -16.37
CA GLU A 381 10.27 -3.37 -15.98
C GLU A 381 8.90 -3.91 -15.54
N SER A 382 8.17 -3.17 -14.70
CA SER A 382 6.83 -3.56 -14.27
C SER A 382 5.84 -3.64 -15.43
N ALA A 383 5.87 -2.69 -16.37
CA ALA A 383 4.99 -2.71 -17.54
C ALA A 383 5.32 -3.88 -18.47
N ARG A 384 6.61 -4.17 -18.68
CA ARG A 384 7.07 -5.34 -19.45
C ARG A 384 6.67 -6.64 -18.78
N ALA A 385 6.81 -6.75 -17.45
CA ALA A 385 6.39 -7.92 -16.70
C ALA A 385 4.88 -8.15 -16.79
N GLN A 386 4.06 -7.10 -16.72
CA GLN A 386 2.61 -7.20 -16.91
C GLN A 386 2.25 -7.69 -18.31
N ARG A 387 2.93 -7.19 -19.35
CA ARG A 387 2.75 -7.69 -20.72
C ARG A 387 3.18 -9.14 -20.86
N LEU A 388 4.32 -9.53 -20.26
CA LEU A 388 4.83 -10.89 -20.34
C LEU A 388 3.89 -11.88 -19.63
N ALA A 389 3.33 -11.48 -18.48
CA ALA A 389 2.41 -12.30 -17.71
C ALA A 389 1.08 -12.59 -18.45
N LEU A 390 0.74 -11.81 -19.48
CA LEU A 390 -0.41 -12.11 -20.35
C LEU A 390 -0.09 -13.24 -21.34
N ASP A 391 1.19 -13.48 -21.67
CA ASP A 391 1.61 -14.58 -22.55
C ASP A 391 1.70 -15.92 -21.81
N ASP A 392 1.74 -15.89 -20.48
CA ASP A 392 1.83 -17.08 -19.65
C ASP A 392 0.48 -17.82 -19.62
N ALA A 393 0.53 -19.15 -19.80
CA ALA A 393 -0.64 -20.00 -19.66
C ALA A 393 -1.20 -19.93 -18.23
N PRO A 394 -2.54 -20.09 -18.04
CA PRO A 394 -3.14 -20.11 -16.71
C PRO A 394 -2.44 -21.13 -15.81
N THR A 395 -2.14 -20.73 -14.57
CA THR A 395 -1.37 -21.58 -13.67
C THR A 395 -2.21 -22.77 -13.20
N THR A 396 -1.56 -23.83 -12.69
CA THR A 396 -2.27 -24.96 -12.07
C THR A 396 -3.17 -24.53 -10.91
N ALA A 397 -2.83 -23.44 -10.21
CA ALA A 397 -3.66 -22.87 -9.16
C ALA A 397 -4.89 -22.13 -9.70
N ASP A 398 -4.82 -21.56 -10.91
CA ASP A 398 -5.96 -20.93 -11.58
C ASP A 398 -6.90 -22.00 -12.15
N LEU A 399 -6.33 -23.06 -12.73
CA LEU A 399 -7.08 -24.22 -13.23
C LEU A 399 -7.78 -25.02 -12.13
N ASN A 400 -7.20 -25.12 -10.93
CA ASN A 400 -7.81 -25.84 -9.80
C ASN A 400 -8.95 -25.05 -9.11
N LYS A 401 -9.18 -23.79 -9.50
CA LYS A 401 -10.26 -22.94 -8.97
C LYS A 401 -11.47 -22.86 -9.90
N ALA A 402 -11.29 -23.21 -11.17
CA ALA A 402 -12.37 -23.44 -12.14
C ALA A 402 -12.98 -24.82 -11.88
#